data_AF-A0A1G2BVP7-F1
#
_entry.id   AF-A0A1G2BVP7-F1
#
_cell.length_a   1.000
_cell.length_b   1.000
_cell.length_c   1.000
_cell.angle_alpha   90.00
_cell.angle_beta   90.00
_cell.angle_gamma   90.00
#
_symmetry.space_group_name_H-M   'P 1'
#
loop_
_entity.id
_entity.type
_entity.pdbx_description
1 polymer ?
#
loop_
_entity_poly.entity_id
_entity_poly.type
_entity_poly.pdbx_seq_one_letter_code
_entity_poly.pdbx_strand_id
1 'polypeptide(L)'
;MLGRRTRITLMVTALLAVPLASFGIEQSLADRLSGRILLQVESYGRAWYVHPVDGTRYYLKDGATAYEIMRTLGLGIANADLEKIPTTTGQAKDARLVSRVAGRILLQVEERGEAWYVRPENGLRYYLKDGQAAYDMMRDFSLGITNDDLRTIPMNTTQIVHDTTFDDVAYIQVRAGEVIASQHADQILPPASMTKLMTALVFLDRKIPWDTPVTITSFQIEYPRYYAGTDATSEVDLAAGDVVTVYDLWIALLVASSNQAAIALTDASGMTRDAFIAAMNEKAKELGLTRTAFYDVSGLNAHNVTTPREMAVIAREAFSSFDIFRASQQDSYSFQTRNVTPRTISVTDRNYTLQDFNVDAAKTGFLDEAQRCVSLKRKNDIVVVMHARSMSERNEILHRLLDSI
;
A
#
# COMPACT_ATOMS: atom_id res chain seq x y z
N MET A 1 20.56 -89.02 -24.96
CA MET A 1 21.41 -87.91 -25.45
C MET A 1 20.51 -86.78 -25.90
N LEU A 2 20.42 -85.71 -25.11
CA LEU A 2 19.63 -84.51 -25.41
C LEU A 2 20.32 -83.67 -26.49
N GLY A 3 19.61 -83.35 -27.58
CA GLY A 3 20.01 -82.32 -28.54
C GLY A 3 19.02 -81.16 -28.51
N ARG A 4 19.34 -80.08 -27.77
CA ARG A 4 18.59 -78.81 -27.80
C ARG A 4 18.87 -78.09 -29.12
N ARG A 5 17.84 -77.82 -29.92
CA ARG A 5 17.87 -76.81 -30.99
C ARG A 5 17.29 -75.50 -30.46
N THR A 6 18.15 -74.52 -30.25
CA THR A 6 17.80 -73.15 -29.85
C THR A 6 17.32 -72.39 -31.10
N ARG A 7 16.08 -71.89 -31.10
CA ARG A 7 15.61 -70.89 -32.07
C ARG A 7 16.07 -69.51 -31.58
N ILE A 8 16.86 -68.82 -32.40
CA ILE A 8 17.24 -67.42 -32.20
C ILE A 8 16.15 -66.57 -32.85
N THR A 9 15.38 -65.85 -32.04
CA THR A 9 14.46 -64.82 -32.52
C THR A 9 15.24 -63.52 -32.66
N LEU A 10 15.46 -63.06 -33.90
CA LEU A 10 16.00 -61.72 -34.17
C LEU A 10 14.95 -60.67 -33.72
N MET A 11 15.26 -59.93 -32.67
CA MET A 11 14.50 -58.75 -32.28
C MET A 11 15.09 -57.56 -33.03
N VAL A 12 14.43 -57.11 -34.09
CA VAL A 12 14.76 -55.85 -34.77
C VAL A 12 14.23 -54.72 -33.90
N THR A 13 15.09 -54.07 -33.12
CA THR A 13 14.77 -52.83 -32.41
C THR A 13 14.69 -51.69 -33.42
N ALA A 14 13.48 -51.25 -33.72
CA ALA A 14 13.24 -49.98 -34.41
C ALA A 14 13.66 -48.84 -33.48
N LEU A 15 14.73 -48.12 -33.83
CA LEU A 15 15.05 -46.83 -33.23
C LEU A 15 13.98 -45.83 -33.67
N LEU A 16 12.99 -45.58 -32.81
CA LEU A 16 12.13 -44.40 -32.93
C LEU A 16 12.98 -43.17 -32.66
N ALA A 17 13.27 -42.40 -33.71
CA ALA A 17 13.82 -41.06 -33.57
C ALA A 17 12.78 -40.19 -32.83
N VAL A 18 13.00 -39.96 -31.54
CA VAL A 18 12.24 -38.97 -30.78
C VAL A 18 12.65 -37.59 -31.31
N PRO A 19 11.70 -36.72 -31.72
CA PRO A 19 12.06 -35.36 -32.10
C PRO A 19 12.67 -34.66 -30.87
N LEU A 20 13.86 -34.09 -31.04
CA LEU A 20 14.41 -33.14 -30.07
C LEU A 20 13.45 -31.95 -30.01
N ALA A 21 12.62 -31.89 -28.96
CA ALA A 21 11.90 -30.68 -28.63
C ALA A 21 12.94 -29.59 -28.34
N SER A 22 12.94 -28.52 -29.13
CA SER A 22 13.68 -27.32 -28.80
C SER A 22 13.07 -26.73 -27.54
N PHE A 23 13.73 -26.89 -26.40
CA PHE A 23 13.41 -26.12 -25.21
C PHE A 23 13.76 -24.66 -25.49
N GLY A 24 12.77 -23.87 -25.93
CA GLY A 24 12.86 -22.43 -25.82
C GLY A 24 12.95 -22.08 -24.34
N ILE A 25 13.94 -21.29 -23.94
CA ILE A 25 13.99 -20.71 -22.61
C ILE A 25 12.71 -19.87 -22.47
N GLU A 26 11.81 -20.27 -21.57
CA GLU A 26 10.58 -19.52 -21.32
C GLU A 26 10.99 -18.18 -20.70
N GLN A 27 10.95 -17.13 -21.51
CA GLN A 27 11.38 -15.80 -21.12
C GLN A 27 10.42 -15.27 -20.05
N SER A 28 10.94 -14.81 -18.91
CA SER A 28 10.10 -14.38 -17.79
C SER A 28 9.18 -13.23 -18.22
N LEU A 29 8.03 -13.08 -17.55
CA LEU A 29 7.13 -11.97 -17.87
C LEU A 29 7.81 -10.60 -17.65
N ALA A 30 8.69 -10.52 -16.65
CA ALA A 30 9.52 -9.34 -16.40
C ALA A 30 10.39 -8.97 -17.61
N ASP A 31 11.03 -9.95 -18.25
CA ASP A 31 11.83 -9.72 -19.45
C ASP A 31 10.98 -9.26 -20.64
N ARG A 32 9.78 -9.84 -20.81
CA ARG A 32 8.85 -9.46 -21.89
C ARG A 32 8.29 -8.05 -21.72
N LEU A 33 8.10 -7.64 -20.47
CA LEU A 33 7.56 -6.34 -20.10
C LEU A 33 8.64 -5.32 -19.71
N SER A 34 9.91 -5.67 -19.88
CA SER A 34 11.06 -4.84 -19.57
C SER A 34 10.95 -3.46 -20.21
N GLY A 35 11.08 -2.42 -19.38
CA GLY A 35 11.02 -1.02 -19.79
C GLY A 35 9.63 -0.50 -20.12
N ARG A 36 8.57 -1.29 -19.90
CA ARG A 36 7.19 -0.88 -20.14
C ARG A 36 6.57 -0.26 -18.90
N ILE A 37 5.56 0.58 -19.15
CA ILE A 37 4.62 0.99 -18.11
C ILE A 37 3.39 0.08 -18.19
N LEU A 38 2.93 -0.38 -17.03
CA LEU A 38 1.80 -1.29 -16.88
C LEU A 38 0.70 -0.60 -16.10
N LEU A 39 -0.54 -0.77 -16.53
CA LEU A 39 -1.73 -0.35 -15.82
C LEU A 39 -2.40 -1.59 -15.24
N GLN A 40 -2.48 -1.64 -13.93
CA GLN A 40 -3.17 -2.71 -13.24
C GLN A 40 -4.68 -2.50 -13.41
N VAL A 41 -5.28 -3.25 -14.33
CA VAL A 41 -6.67 -3.03 -14.77
C VAL A 41 -7.69 -3.49 -13.73
N GLU A 42 -7.30 -4.41 -12.85
CA GLU A 42 -8.12 -4.99 -11.79
C GLU A 42 -7.97 -4.27 -10.44
N SER A 43 -7.14 -3.22 -10.36
CA SER A 43 -6.91 -2.47 -9.12
C SER A 43 -6.75 -0.98 -9.42
N TYR A 44 -7.88 -0.29 -9.57
CA TYR A 44 -8.00 1.18 -9.57
C TYR A 44 -7.05 1.94 -10.52
N GLY A 45 -6.56 1.30 -11.59
CA GLY A 45 -5.69 1.94 -12.57
C GLY A 45 -4.31 2.33 -12.03
N ARG A 46 -3.72 1.49 -11.16
CA ARG A 46 -2.34 1.66 -10.67
C ARG A 46 -1.34 1.53 -11.81
N ALA A 47 -0.44 2.51 -11.95
CA ALA A 47 0.62 2.50 -12.95
C ALA A 47 1.94 1.95 -12.38
N TRP A 48 2.64 1.13 -13.14
CA TRP A 48 3.88 0.46 -12.74
C TRP A 48 4.93 0.60 -13.84
N TYR A 49 6.20 0.79 -13.50
CA TYR A 49 7.32 0.75 -14.44
C TYR A 49 8.18 -0.48 -14.20
N VAL A 50 8.38 -1.32 -15.22
CA VAL A 50 9.30 -2.46 -15.13
C VAL A 50 10.69 -1.98 -15.53
N HIS A 51 11.61 -1.91 -14.59
CA HIS A 51 12.92 -1.34 -14.82
C HIS A 51 13.83 -2.31 -15.59
N PRO A 52 14.41 -1.90 -16.74
CA PRO A 52 15.19 -2.79 -17.59
C PRO A 52 16.49 -3.35 -17.01
N VAL A 53 16.99 -2.79 -15.90
CA VAL A 53 18.30 -3.17 -15.35
C VAL A 53 18.17 -4.23 -14.26
N ASP A 54 17.23 -4.04 -13.34
CA ASP A 54 17.02 -4.97 -12.21
C ASP A 54 15.86 -5.94 -12.44
N GLY A 55 15.07 -5.76 -13.51
CA GLY A 55 13.91 -6.60 -13.83
C GLY A 55 12.75 -6.44 -12.84
N THR A 56 12.81 -5.45 -11.94
CA THR A 56 11.80 -5.21 -10.93
C THR A 56 10.79 -4.15 -11.37
N ARG A 57 9.57 -4.24 -10.84
CA ARG A 57 8.54 -3.21 -11.03
C ARG A 57 8.61 -2.15 -9.93
N TYR A 58 8.37 -0.90 -10.33
CA TYR A 58 8.29 0.29 -9.48
C TYR A 58 6.90 0.89 -9.58
N TYR A 59 6.32 1.31 -8.47
CA TYR A 59 4.98 1.87 -8.46
C TYR A 59 4.98 3.37 -8.77
N LEU A 60 4.25 3.78 -9.81
CA LEU A 60 4.09 5.16 -10.24
C LEU A 60 2.80 5.73 -9.64
N LYS A 61 2.78 6.00 -8.33
CA LYS A 61 1.55 6.37 -7.60
C LYS A 61 0.94 7.70 -8.07
N ASP A 62 1.80 8.67 -8.35
CA ASP A 62 1.49 10.06 -8.70
C ASP A 62 2.66 10.67 -9.48
N GLY A 63 2.51 11.92 -9.90
CA GLY A 63 3.56 12.63 -10.63
C GLY A 63 4.86 12.80 -9.84
N ALA A 64 4.79 13.07 -8.53
CA ALA A 64 5.98 13.23 -7.70
C ALA A 64 6.80 11.93 -7.59
N THR A 65 6.13 10.80 -7.43
CA THR A 65 6.78 9.48 -7.34
C THR A 65 7.32 9.04 -8.69
N ALA A 66 6.57 9.30 -9.77
CA ALA A 66 7.09 9.13 -11.13
C ALA A 66 8.37 9.96 -11.32
N TYR A 67 8.40 11.20 -10.83
CA TYR A 67 9.58 12.06 -10.88
C TYR A 67 10.79 11.52 -10.11
N GLU A 68 10.60 11.06 -8.88
CA GLU A 68 11.68 10.45 -8.10
C GLU A 68 12.21 9.16 -8.73
N ILE A 69 11.33 8.32 -9.27
CA ILE A 69 11.71 7.12 -10.03
C ILE A 69 12.51 7.51 -11.28
N MET A 70 12.07 8.53 -12.02
CA MET A 70 12.79 9.03 -13.19
C MET A 70 14.20 9.51 -12.86
N ARG A 71 14.38 10.21 -11.73
CA ARG A 71 15.70 10.69 -11.30
C ARG A 71 16.60 9.58 -10.79
N THR A 72 16.03 8.61 -10.07
CA THR A 72 16.79 7.55 -9.41
C THR A 72 17.23 6.47 -10.39
N LEU A 73 16.34 6.07 -11.31
CA LEU A 73 16.59 5.00 -12.28
C LEU A 73 17.09 5.53 -13.63
N GLY A 74 17.07 6.84 -13.83
CA GLY A 74 17.40 7.48 -15.08
C GLY A 74 18.84 7.26 -15.50
N LEU A 75 19.04 6.84 -16.75
CA LEU A 75 20.36 6.71 -17.35
C LEU A 75 20.82 8.08 -17.87
N GLY A 76 21.94 8.59 -17.38
CA GLY A 76 22.54 9.82 -17.91
C GLY A 76 22.87 9.71 -19.40
N ILE A 77 22.55 10.75 -20.17
CA ILE A 77 22.84 10.85 -21.61
C ILE A 77 23.33 12.27 -21.98
N ALA A 78 24.31 12.33 -22.87
CA ALA A 78 24.81 13.58 -23.44
C ALA A 78 23.88 14.11 -24.54
N ASN A 79 23.87 15.43 -24.77
CA ASN A 79 23.00 16.08 -25.74
C ASN A 79 23.19 15.52 -27.15
N ALA A 80 24.46 15.33 -27.55
CA ALA A 80 24.83 14.79 -28.86
C ALA A 80 24.30 13.36 -29.10
N ASP A 81 24.16 12.56 -28.05
CA ASP A 81 23.61 11.20 -28.14
C ASP A 81 22.09 11.21 -28.05
N LEU A 82 21.51 12.06 -27.19
CA LEU A 82 20.07 12.24 -27.11
C LEU A 82 19.50 12.60 -28.49
N GLU A 83 20.11 13.57 -29.19
CA GLU A 83 19.74 14.01 -30.54
C GLU A 83 19.68 12.90 -31.61
N LYS A 84 20.36 11.77 -31.39
CA LYS A 84 20.36 10.65 -32.33
C LYS A 84 19.13 9.75 -32.17
N ILE A 85 18.39 9.89 -31.07
CA ILE A 85 17.14 9.16 -30.77
C ILE A 85 15.96 9.96 -31.36
N PRO A 86 15.06 9.36 -32.15
CA PRO A 86 14.00 10.09 -32.84
C PRO A 86 12.94 10.67 -31.90
N THR A 87 12.30 11.77 -32.32
CA THR A 87 11.05 12.30 -31.75
C THR A 87 9.89 12.03 -32.72
N THR A 88 8.66 12.41 -32.38
CA THR A 88 7.48 12.26 -33.25
C THR A 88 7.57 12.99 -34.58
N THR A 89 8.47 13.98 -34.72
CA THR A 89 8.64 14.81 -35.92
C THR A 89 9.96 14.57 -36.64
N GLY A 90 10.84 13.73 -36.10
CA GLY A 90 12.22 13.55 -36.58
C GLY A 90 12.55 12.10 -36.95
N GLN A 91 13.52 11.92 -37.84
CA GLN A 91 14.02 10.59 -38.18
C GLN A 91 15.16 10.14 -37.25
N ALA A 92 15.19 8.84 -36.95
CA ALA A 92 16.22 8.23 -36.11
C ALA A 92 17.58 8.33 -36.80
N LYS A 93 18.62 8.75 -36.07
CA LYS A 93 19.97 8.86 -36.63
C LYS A 93 20.89 7.69 -36.22
N ASP A 94 20.55 6.96 -35.16
CA ASP A 94 21.33 5.81 -34.70
C ASP A 94 20.43 4.69 -34.15
N ALA A 95 20.15 3.69 -34.98
CA ALA A 95 19.32 2.55 -34.59
C ALA A 95 19.93 1.71 -33.46
N ARG A 96 21.27 1.61 -33.37
CA ARG A 96 21.93 0.82 -32.32
C ARG A 96 21.78 1.49 -30.96
N LEU A 97 21.92 2.82 -30.92
CA LEU A 97 21.67 3.58 -29.71
C LEU A 97 20.22 3.43 -29.27
N VAL A 98 19.26 3.61 -30.18
CA VAL A 98 17.82 3.49 -29.89
C VAL A 98 17.51 2.13 -29.27
N SER A 99 17.98 1.03 -29.87
CA SER A 99 17.77 -0.31 -29.30
C SER A 99 18.37 -0.49 -27.90
N ARG A 100 19.50 0.15 -27.60
CA ARG A 100 20.17 0.05 -26.29
C ARG A 100 19.42 0.79 -25.18
N VAL A 101 18.72 1.86 -25.53
CA VAL A 101 18.03 2.74 -24.56
C VAL A 101 16.51 2.58 -24.57
N ALA A 102 15.97 1.72 -25.44
CA ALA A 102 14.55 1.39 -25.46
C ALA A 102 14.05 0.99 -24.06
N GLY A 103 12.93 1.58 -23.63
CA GLY A 103 12.32 1.34 -22.33
C GLY A 103 13.01 2.03 -21.15
N ARG A 104 14.10 2.77 -21.38
CA ARG A 104 14.79 3.51 -20.32
C ARG A 104 14.23 4.92 -20.17
N ILE A 105 14.33 5.40 -18.94
CA ILE A 105 14.28 6.82 -18.64
C ILE A 105 15.70 7.37 -18.81
N LEU A 106 15.83 8.46 -19.54
CA LEU A 106 17.09 9.13 -19.82
C LEU A 106 17.12 10.48 -19.11
N LEU A 107 18.26 10.81 -18.51
CA LEU A 107 18.50 12.11 -17.89
C LEU A 107 19.52 12.86 -18.72
N GLN A 108 19.10 13.99 -19.27
CA GLN A 108 19.95 14.86 -20.04
C GLN A 108 20.87 15.62 -19.09
N VAL A 109 22.12 15.16 -18.97
CA VAL A 109 23.03 15.60 -17.90
C VAL A 109 23.65 16.97 -18.17
N GLU A 110 23.67 17.43 -19.43
CA GLU A 110 24.30 18.69 -19.85
C GLU A 110 23.31 19.87 -19.88
N GLU A 111 22.03 19.62 -19.61
CA GLU A 111 20.97 20.64 -19.65
C GLU A 111 19.91 20.38 -18.57
N ARG A 112 20.03 21.12 -17.45
CA ARG A 112 19.03 21.23 -16.35
C ARG A 112 18.48 19.91 -15.76
N GLY A 113 19.00 18.74 -16.14
CA GLY A 113 18.53 17.42 -15.67
C GLY A 113 17.20 17.00 -16.26
N GLU A 114 16.90 17.40 -17.50
CA GLU A 114 15.66 17.04 -18.19
C GLU A 114 15.50 15.53 -18.37
N ALA A 115 14.29 15.02 -18.14
CA ALA A 115 13.98 13.61 -18.22
C ALA A 115 13.25 13.25 -19.52
N TRP A 116 13.59 12.09 -20.09
CA TRP A 116 13.03 11.59 -21.35
C TRP A 116 12.72 10.10 -21.24
N TYR A 117 11.59 9.65 -21.78
CA TYR A 117 11.27 8.22 -21.87
C TYR A 117 11.42 7.74 -23.31
N VAL A 118 12.19 6.68 -23.54
CA VAL A 118 12.30 6.06 -24.87
C VAL A 118 11.33 4.90 -24.93
N ARG A 119 10.27 5.06 -25.72
CA ARG A 119 9.19 4.08 -25.78
C ARG A 119 9.66 2.81 -26.53
N PRO A 120 9.55 1.60 -25.93
CA PRO A 120 10.04 0.37 -26.54
C PRO A 120 9.41 0.03 -27.90
N GLU A 121 8.13 0.35 -28.11
CA GLU A 121 7.38 -0.09 -29.29
C GLU A 121 7.80 0.64 -30.57
N ASN A 122 8.24 1.88 -30.45
CA ASN A 122 8.53 2.74 -31.60
C ASN A 122 9.92 3.41 -31.55
N GLY A 123 10.65 3.25 -30.46
CA GLY A 123 11.98 3.83 -30.27
C GLY A 123 12.00 5.36 -30.17
N LEU A 124 10.83 6.00 -30.07
CA LEU A 124 10.72 7.45 -29.95
C LEU A 124 11.00 7.90 -28.52
N ARG A 125 11.73 9.01 -28.38
CA ARG A 125 11.88 9.70 -27.10
C ARG A 125 10.73 10.69 -26.86
N TYR A 126 10.24 10.73 -25.64
CA TYR A 126 9.21 11.65 -25.19
C TYR A 126 9.72 12.45 -24.00
N TYR A 127 9.45 13.75 -24.01
CA TYR A 127 9.89 14.67 -22.97
C TYR A 127 9.00 14.56 -21.73
N LEU A 128 9.62 14.32 -20.58
CA LEU A 128 8.97 14.19 -19.29
C LEU A 128 9.17 15.49 -18.51
N LYS A 129 8.49 16.54 -18.99
CA LYS A 129 8.67 17.94 -18.55
C LYS A 129 8.62 18.11 -17.03
N ASP A 130 7.68 17.44 -16.40
CA ASP A 130 7.48 17.43 -14.96
C ASP A 130 6.87 16.08 -14.54
N GLY A 131 6.72 15.90 -13.22
CA GLY A 131 6.16 14.67 -12.68
C GLY A 131 4.76 14.35 -13.19
N GLN A 132 3.88 15.37 -13.32
CA GLN A 132 2.50 15.16 -13.75
C GLN A 132 2.43 14.78 -15.23
N ALA A 133 3.16 15.53 -16.09
CA ALA A 133 3.28 15.21 -17.51
C ALA A 133 3.87 13.82 -17.73
N ALA A 134 4.84 13.42 -16.89
CA ALA A 134 5.36 12.06 -16.90
C ALA A 134 4.29 11.04 -16.51
N TYR A 135 3.56 11.25 -15.43
CA TYR A 135 2.49 10.36 -14.99
C TYR A 135 1.40 10.19 -16.05
N ASP A 136 0.90 11.29 -16.61
CA ASP A 136 -0.15 11.27 -17.63
C ASP A 136 0.31 10.54 -18.89
N MET A 137 1.51 10.89 -19.38
CA MET A 137 2.12 10.23 -20.54
C MET A 137 2.36 8.74 -20.29
N MET A 138 2.84 8.39 -19.10
CA MET A 138 3.10 7.00 -18.73
C MET A 138 1.81 6.19 -18.65
N ARG A 139 0.71 6.78 -18.18
CA ARG A 139 -0.62 6.16 -18.24
C ARG A 139 -1.11 5.99 -19.67
N ASP A 140 -0.94 6.99 -20.52
CA ASP A 140 -1.36 6.91 -21.93
C ASP A 140 -0.61 5.82 -22.71
N PHE A 141 0.65 5.55 -22.33
CA PHE A 141 1.46 4.49 -22.95
C PHE A 141 1.39 3.15 -22.22
N SER A 142 0.57 3.05 -21.18
CA SER A 142 0.51 1.86 -20.34
C SER A 142 -0.13 0.66 -21.06
N LEU A 143 0.34 -0.54 -20.72
CA LEU A 143 -0.33 -1.78 -21.09
C LEU A 143 -1.14 -2.31 -19.92
N GLY A 144 -2.36 -2.78 -20.17
CA GLY A 144 -3.14 -3.47 -19.16
C GLY A 144 -2.44 -4.74 -18.66
N ILE A 145 -2.44 -4.96 -17.35
CA ILE A 145 -1.96 -6.19 -16.72
C ILE A 145 -2.90 -6.65 -15.60
N THR A 146 -3.12 -7.97 -15.51
CA THR A 146 -3.90 -8.59 -14.43
C THR A 146 -3.09 -8.66 -13.14
N ASN A 147 -3.76 -8.89 -12.02
CA ASN A 147 -3.10 -9.07 -10.74
C ASN A 147 -2.17 -10.29 -10.73
N ASP A 148 -2.58 -11.40 -11.34
CA ASP A 148 -1.82 -12.65 -11.36
C ASP A 148 -0.56 -12.55 -12.22
N ASP A 149 -0.65 -11.93 -13.39
CA ASP A 149 0.50 -11.68 -14.24
C ASP A 149 1.46 -10.70 -13.56
N LEU A 150 0.94 -9.60 -13.01
CA LEU A 150 1.76 -8.60 -12.35
C LEU A 150 2.61 -9.24 -11.24
N ARG A 151 2.00 -10.08 -10.37
CA ARG A 151 2.66 -10.81 -9.27
C ARG A 151 3.90 -11.62 -9.69
N THR A 152 3.98 -12.07 -10.94
CA THR A 152 5.14 -12.82 -11.44
C THR A 152 6.38 -11.94 -11.68
N ILE A 153 6.21 -10.61 -11.72
CA ILE A 153 7.29 -9.63 -11.87
C ILE A 153 7.73 -9.16 -10.47
N PRO A 154 9.00 -9.40 -10.07
CA PRO A 154 9.51 -8.97 -8.77
C PRO A 154 9.34 -7.47 -8.55
N MET A 155 9.01 -7.04 -7.34
CA MET A 155 8.86 -5.61 -7.00
C MET A 155 10.10 -5.09 -6.29
N ASN A 156 10.51 -3.84 -6.54
CA ASN A 156 11.54 -3.21 -5.72
C ASN A 156 10.98 -2.88 -4.33
N THR A 157 11.43 -3.63 -3.31
CA THR A 157 10.97 -3.56 -1.92
C THR A 157 11.75 -2.56 -1.04
N THR A 158 12.71 -1.83 -1.61
CA THR A 158 13.38 -0.71 -0.91
C THR A 158 12.42 0.47 -0.73
N GLN A 159 11.34 0.49 -1.52
CA GLN A 159 10.08 1.13 -1.15
C GLN A 159 9.36 0.13 -0.24
N ILE A 160 9.11 0.45 1.03
CA ILE A 160 8.38 -0.47 1.92
C ILE A 160 7.01 -0.69 1.28
N VAL A 161 6.80 -1.83 0.64
CA VAL A 161 5.56 -2.16 -0.06
C VAL A 161 5.04 -3.48 0.46
N HIS A 162 3.71 -3.50 0.59
CA HIS A 162 2.92 -4.67 0.90
C HIS A 162 3.23 -5.83 -0.05
N ASP A 163 3.42 -7.02 0.51
CA ASP A 163 3.44 -8.26 -0.25
C ASP A 163 2.03 -8.66 -0.72
N THR A 164 1.69 -8.30 -1.95
CA THR A 164 0.38 -8.61 -2.56
C THR A 164 0.18 -10.10 -2.91
N THR A 165 1.17 -10.95 -2.62
CA THR A 165 1.10 -12.41 -2.78
C THR A 165 0.90 -13.14 -1.46
N PHE A 166 1.06 -12.43 -0.33
CA PHE A 166 0.81 -13.01 0.97
C PHE A 166 -0.67 -13.34 1.10
N ASP A 167 -0.97 -14.61 1.39
CA ASP A 167 -2.33 -15.10 1.47
C ASP A 167 -2.66 -15.76 2.81
N ASP A 168 -1.68 -15.93 3.71
CA ASP A 168 -1.87 -16.48 5.06
C ASP A 168 -2.34 -15.39 6.05
N VAL A 169 -2.61 -15.78 7.29
CA VAL A 169 -2.87 -14.87 8.42
C VAL A 169 -1.57 -14.59 9.18
N ALA A 170 -1.35 -13.33 9.56
CA ALA A 170 -0.21 -12.93 10.39
C ALA A 170 -0.68 -12.41 11.74
N TYR A 171 -0.02 -12.79 12.83
CA TYR A 171 -0.38 -12.31 14.16
C TYR A 171 0.78 -12.28 15.14
N ILE A 172 0.60 -11.51 16.20
CA ILE A 172 1.46 -11.51 17.38
C ILE A 172 0.62 -11.22 18.64
N GLN A 173 0.96 -11.90 19.73
CA GLN A 173 0.51 -11.58 21.09
C GLN A 173 1.73 -11.20 21.93
N VAL A 174 1.68 -10.04 22.54
CA VAL A 174 2.70 -9.53 23.46
C VAL A 174 2.05 -9.33 24.83
N ARG A 175 2.59 -9.97 25.87
CA ARG A 175 2.15 -9.81 27.26
C ARG A 175 3.26 -9.17 28.07
N ALA A 176 2.99 -8.02 28.68
CA ALA A 176 3.96 -7.33 29.52
C ALA A 176 5.35 -7.12 28.85
N GLY A 177 5.37 -6.96 27.52
CA GLY A 177 6.59 -6.76 26.73
C GLY A 177 7.20 -8.04 26.15
N GLU A 178 6.74 -9.22 26.54
CA GLU A 178 7.23 -10.50 26.03
C GLU A 178 6.31 -11.07 24.95
N VAL A 179 6.91 -11.62 23.88
CA VAL A 179 6.14 -12.30 22.82
C VAL A 179 5.69 -13.66 23.33
N ILE A 180 4.37 -13.87 23.39
CA ILE A 180 3.77 -15.12 23.85
C ILE A 180 3.49 -16.06 22.68
N ALA A 181 2.99 -15.51 21.58
CA ALA A 181 2.69 -16.26 20.36
C ALA A 181 2.84 -15.36 19.15
N SER A 182 3.23 -15.93 18.01
CA SER A 182 3.35 -15.20 16.76
C SER A 182 3.35 -16.12 15.55
N GLN A 183 2.82 -15.63 14.43
CA GLN A 183 2.94 -16.22 13.10
C GLN A 183 3.15 -15.08 12.10
N HIS A 184 4.18 -15.18 11.25
CA HIS A 184 4.52 -14.15 10.24
C HIS A 184 4.64 -12.73 10.83
N ALA A 185 5.14 -12.60 12.06
CA ALA A 185 5.10 -11.34 12.81
C ALA A 185 5.94 -10.20 12.20
N ASP A 186 6.83 -10.51 11.26
CA ASP A 186 7.69 -9.55 10.56
C ASP A 186 7.27 -9.38 9.08
N GLN A 187 6.13 -9.95 8.67
CA GLN A 187 5.58 -9.80 7.32
C GLN A 187 5.05 -8.37 7.12
N ILE A 188 5.41 -7.73 6.01
CA ILE A 188 5.00 -6.37 5.66
C ILE A 188 3.61 -6.40 5.03
N LEU A 189 2.63 -5.87 5.75
CA LEU A 189 1.20 -5.92 5.43
C LEU A 189 0.53 -4.56 5.66
N PRO A 190 -0.53 -4.22 4.91
CA PRO A 190 -1.23 -2.98 5.08
C PRO A 190 -2.07 -3.03 6.36
N PRO A 191 -1.98 -2.02 7.24
CA PRO A 191 -2.72 -1.99 8.49
C PRO A 191 -4.17 -1.54 8.32
N ALA A 192 -4.55 -1.09 7.11
CA ALA A 192 -5.82 -0.41 6.85
C ALA A 192 -6.09 0.66 7.93
N SER A 193 -7.31 0.75 8.45
CA SER A 193 -7.70 1.71 9.50
C SER A 193 -6.96 1.59 10.83
N MET A 194 -6.13 0.56 11.07
CA MET A 194 -5.22 0.58 12.23
C MET A 194 -4.18 1.72 12.13
N THR A 195 -3.94 2.24 10.92
CA THR A 195 -3.20 3.50 10.66
C THR A 195 -3.63 4.63 11.58
N LYS A 196 -4.93 4.74 11.87
CA LYS A 196 -5.49 5.85 12.65
C LYS A 196 -4.94 5.92 14.08
N LEU A 197 -4.36 4.84 14.61
CA LEU A 197 -3.64 4.87 15.89
C LEU A 197 -2.38 5.74 15.79
N MET A 198 -1.62 5.65 14.69
CA MET A 198 -0.50 6.55 14.44
C MET A 198 -0.97 7.99 14.21
N THR A 199 -2.04 8.17 13.44
CA THR A 199 -2.64 9.50 13.22
C THR A 199 -3.04 10.16 14.53
N ALA A 200 -3.66 9.39 15.43
CA ALA A 200 -4.05 9.86 16.76
C ALA A 200 -2.84 10.24 17.62
N LEU A 201 -1.79 9.43 17.63
CA LEU A 201 -0.53 9.72 18.34
C LEU A 201 0.10 11.02 17.85
N VAL A 202 0.26 11.20 16.54
CA VAL A 202 0.82 12.43 15.95
C VAL A 202 -0.08 13.64 16.23
N PHE A 203 -1.39 13.49 16.18
CA PHE A 203 -2.32 14.59 16.45
C PHE A 203 -2.20 15.08 17.91
N LEU A 204 -2.04 14.19 18.88
CA LEU A 204 -1.88 14.58 20.29
C LEU A 204 -0.62 15.42 20.54
N ASP A 205 0.46 15.19 19.80
CA ASP A 205 1.69 15.99 19.91
C ASP A 205 1.46 17.47 19.55
N ARG A 206 0.38 17.76 18.81
CA ARG A 206 0.00 19.10 18.38
C ARG A 206 -0.69 19.90 19.48
N LYS A 207 -1.20 19.23 20.53
CA LYS A 207 -1.85 19.86 21.70
C LYS A 207 -2.94 20.86 21.32
N ILE A 208 -3.72 20.54 20.29
CA ILE A 208 -4.86 21.36 19.87
C ILE A 208 -5.94 21.26 20.95
N PRO A 209 -6.50 22.38 21.46
CA PRO A 209 -7.57 22.33 22.44
C PRO A 209 -8.80 21.56 21.93
N TRP A 210 -9.34 20.68 22.76
CA TRP A 210 -10.45 19.79 22.42
C TRP A 210 -11.73 20.53 21.98
N ASP A 211 -11.97 21.73 22.49
CA ASP A 211 -13.13 22.57 22.21
C ASP A 211 -12.98 23.44 20.94
N THR A 212 -11.81 23.38 20.29
CA THR A 212 -11.50 24.13 19.06
C THR A 212 -12.55 23.82 18.00
N PRO A 213 -13.25 24.82 17.45
CA PRO A 213 -14.21 24.61 16.38
C PRO A 213 -13.50 24.29 15.06
N VAL A 214 -14.02 23.32 14.33
CA VAL A 214 -13.57 22.88 13.01
C VAL A 214 -14.76 22.96 12.06
N THR A 215 -14.61 23.71 10.98
CA THR A 215 -15.59 23.74 9.89
C THR A 215 -15.25 22.64 8.89
N ILE A 216 -16.18 21.72 8.67
CA ILE A 216 -16.01 20.61 7.73
C ILE A 216 -16.02 21.14 6.30
N THR A 217 -15.06 20.70 5.48
CA THR A 217 -14.95 21.11 4.08
C THR A 217 -15.44 20.03 3.13
N SER A 218 -15.85 20.43 1.92
CA SER A 218 -16.22 19.46 0.87
C SER A 218 -15.09 18.48 0.56
N PHE A 219 -13.84 18.93 0.62
CA PHE A 219 -12.68 18.05 0.44
C PHE A 219 -12.68 16.91 1.47
N GLN A 220 -12.96 17.20 2.74
CA GLN A 220 -12.93 16.18 3.80
C GLN A 220 -14.05 15.16 3.59
N ILE A 221 -15.21 15.60 3.11
CA ILE A 221 -16.33 14.72 2.71
C ILE A 221 -15.95 13.85 1.51
N GLU A 222 -15.25 14.41 0.52
CA GLU A 222 -14.84 13.72 -0.70
C GLU A 222 -13.59 12.85 -0.53
N TYR A 223 -12.77 13.10 0.50
CA TYR A 223 -11.50 12.42 0.74
C TYR A 223 -11.54 10.90 0.58
N PRO A 224 -12.54 10.18 1.13
CA PRO A 224 -12.62 8.73 0.98
C PRO A 224 -12.79 8.27 -0.49
N ARG A 225 -13.45 9.09 -1.32
CA ARG A 225 -13.72 8.80 -2.74
C ARG A 225 -12.47 8.82 -3.61
N TYR A 226 -11.37 9.40 -3.13
CA TYR A 226 -10.08 9.34 -3.83
C TYR A 226 -9.44 7.95 -3.76
N TYR A 227 -9.87 7.10 -2.83
CA TYR A 227 -9.28 5.78 -2.58
C TYR A 227 -10.23 4.62 -2.81
N ALA A 228 -11.53 4.80 -2.61
CA ALA A 228 -12.53 3.75 -2.74
C ALA A 228 -13.74 4.21 -3.58
N GLY A 229 -14.30 3.28 -4.36
CA GLY A 229 -15.61 3.45 -4.97
C GLY A 229 -16.66 3.72 -3.89
N THR A 230 -17.64 4.57 -4.20
CA THR A 230 -18.70 4.95 -3.26
C THR A 230 -19.35 3.70 -2.66
N ASP A 231 -19.53 3.70 -1.33
CA ASP A 231 -20.27 2.72 -0.50
C ASP A 231 -19.43 1.83 0.45
N ALA A 232 -18.09 1.85 0.39
CA ALA A 232 -17.23 0.95 1.18
C ALA A 232 -16.35 1.63 2.25
N THR A 233 -16.70 2.83 2.74
CA THR A 233 -15.84 3.61 3.63
C THR A 233 -16.47 3.86 5.00
N SER A 234 -15.63 3.95 6.02
CA SER A 234 -16.06 4.19 7.40
C SER A 234 -16.28 5.68 7.60
N GLU A 235 -17.50 6.17 7.35
CA GLU A 235 -17.85 7.59 7.51
C GLU A 235 -18.89 7.82 8.60
N VAL A 236 -18.95 9.03 9.14
CA VAL A 236 -20.05 9.49 9.99
C VAL A 236 -20.88 10.47 9.18
N ASP A 237 -22.09 10.80 9.63
CA ASP A 237 -22.96 11.73 8.92
C ASP A 237 -22.47 13.18 9.07
N LEU A 238 -21.26 13.50 8.60
CA LEU A 238 -20.72 14.85 8.49
C LEU A 238 -21.08 15.43 7.12
N ALA A 239 -21.25 16.75 7.05
CA ALA A 239 -21.59 17.50 5.85
C ALA A 239 -20.70 18.73 5.75
N ALA A 240 -20.41 19.14 4.51
CA ALA A 240 -19.66 20.36 4.26
C ALA A 240 -20.39 21.57 4.88
N GLY A 241 -19.66 22.38 5.63
CA GLY A 241 -20.18 23.53 6.36
C GLY A 241 -20.60 23.24 7.80
N ASP A 242 -20.64 21.98 8.25
CA ASP A 242 -20.82 21.70 9.66
C ASP A 242 -19.69 22.31 10.49
N VAL A 243 -20.03 22.84 11.67
CA VAL A 243 -19.05 23.26 12.67
C VAL A 243 -19.10 22.27 13.82
N VAL A 244 -18.00 21.57 14.06
CA VAL A 244 -17.86 20.55 15.12
C VAL A 244 -16.63 20.84 15.96
N THR A 245 -16.41 20.12 17.05
CA THR A 245 -15.16 20.27 17.83
C THR A 245 -14.09 19.28 17.41
N VAL A 246 -12.84 19.60 17.75
CA VAL A 246 -11.73 18.63 17.69
C VAL A 246 -12.07 17.37 18.49
N TYR A 247 -12.72 17.48 19.65
CA TYR A 247 -13.15 16.32 20.43
C TYR A 247 -14.18 15.45 19.69
N ASP A 248 -15.16 16.07 19.02
CA ASP A 248 -16.17 15.32 18.26
C ASP A 248 -15.52 14.52 17.12
N LEU A 249 -14.56 15.13 16.42
CA LEU A 249 -13.77 14.47 15.39
C LEU A 249 -12.84 13.40 15.95
N TRP A 250 -12.24 13.63 17.12
CA TRP A 250 -11.41 12.66 17.82
C TRP A 250 -12.18 11.38 18.17
N ILE A 251 -13.39 11.53 18.69
CA ILE A 251 -14.27 10.40 18.95
C ILE A 251 -14.69 9.72 17.64
N ALA A 252 -15.05 10.48 16.60
CA ALA A 252 -15.39 9.91 15.30
C ALA A 252 -14.21 9.12 14.67
N LEU A 253 -12.97 9.58 14.84
CA LEU A 253 -11.75 8.91 14.37
C LEU A 253 -11.56 7.54 15.03
N LEU A 254 -11.73 7.45 16.35
CA LEU A 254 -11.37 6.26 17.12
C LEU A 254 -12.53 5.27 17.28
N VAL A 255 -13.76 5.74 17.38
CA VAL A 255 -14.96 4.91 17.61
C VAL A 255 -15.57 4.46 16.28
N ALA A 256 -15.98 5.39 15.42
CA ALA A 256 -16.54 5.04 14.11
C ALA A 256 -15.47 4.76 13.06
N SER A 257 -14.18 4.94 13.37
CA SER A 257 -13.10 4.81 12.38
C SER A 257 -13.24 5.79 11.20
N SER A 258 -13.77 6.99 11.45
CA SER A 258 -14.09 7.98 10.41
C SER A 258 -12.87 8.40 9.59
N ASN A 259 -12.93 8.25 8.26
CA ASN A 259 -11.87 8.75 7.37
C ASN A 259 -11.97 10.28 7.21
N GLN A 260 -13.19 10.82 7.11
CA GLN A 260 -13.46 12.26 7.18
C GLN A 260 -12.83 12.91 8.41
N ALA A 261 -12.96 12.28 9.58
CA ALA A 261 -12.37 12.81 10.81
C ALA A 261 -10.84 12.76 10.80
N ALA A 262 -10.23 11.72 10.22
CA ALA A 262 -8.77 11.63 10.09
C ALA A 262 -8.20 12.81 9.31
N ILE A 263 -8.82 13.13 8.17
CA ILE A 263 -8.38 14.25 7.34
C ILE A 263 -8.74 15.61 7.97
N ALA A 264 -9.89 15.73 8.63
CA ALA A 264 -10.28 16.97 9.31
C ALA A 264 -9.38 17.31 10.51
N LEU A 265 -9.01 16.30 11.32
CA LEU A 265 -8.03 16.47 12.40
C LEU A 265 -6.64 16.80 11.86
N THR A 266 -6.24 16.17 10.75
CA THR A 266 -4.99 16.50 10.07
C THR A 266 -4.96 17.97 9.68
N ASP A 267 -6.01 18.49 9.02
CA ASP A 267 -6.09 19.89 8.63
C ASP A 267 -6.15 20.82 9.88
N ALA A 268 -6.89 20.43 10.93
CA ALA A 268 -7.02 21.19 12.18
C ALA A 268 -5.70 21.26 13.00
N SER A 269 -4.74 20.37 12.72
CA SER A 269 -3.43 20.36 13.38
C SER A 269 -2.53 21.56 13.03
N GLY A 270 -2.91 22.32 11.98
CA GLY A 270 -2.12 23.40 11.41
C GLY A 270 -0.99 22.93 10.48
N MET A 271 -0.87 21.62 10.21
CA MET A 271 0.10 21.06 9.26
C MET A 271 -0.53 20.89 7.87
N THR A 272 0.32 20.94 6.84
CA THR A 272 -0.07 20.36 5.55
C THR A 272 -0.15 18.84 5.67
N ARG A 273 -0.91 18.19 4.79
CA ARG A 273 -1.06 16.73 4.82
C ARG A 273 0.26 16.00 4.62
N ASP A 274 1.08 16.46 3.68
CA ASP A 274 2.42 15.90 3.46
C ASP A 274 3.30 16.05 4.71
N ALA A 275 3.23 17.20 5.40
CA ALA A 275 3.96 17.40 6.65
C ALA A 275 3.42 16.50 7.78
N PHE A 276 2.11 16.28 7.85
CA PHE A 276 1.52 15.37 8.83
C PHE A 276 1.92 13.91 8.56
N ILE A 277 1.88 13.46 7.30
CA ILE A 277 2.36 12.13 6.89
C ILE A 277 3.86 11.99 7.17
N ALA A 278 4.66 13.03 6.93
CA ALA A 278 6.07 13.04 7.32
C ALA A 278 6.25 12.89 8.84
N ALA A 279 5.42 13.56 9.64
CA ALA A 279 5.42 13.41 11.11
C ALA A 279 5.00 12.01 11.58
N MET A 280 4.05 11.35 10.89
CA MET A 280 3.71 9.94 11.14
C MET A 280 4.90 9.01 10.90
N ASN A 281 5.64 9.22 9.80
CA ASN A 281 6.82 8.43 9.50
C ASN A 281 8.00 8.76 10.42
N GLU A 282 8.13 10.01 10.88
CA GLU A 282 9.15 10.38 11.87
C GLU A 282 8.86 9.74 13.22
N LYS A 283 7.59 9.76 13.68
CA LYS A 283 7.18 9.05 14.88
C LYS A 283 7.40 7.53 14.77
N ALA A 284 7.20 6.95 13.59
CA ALA A 284 7.54 5.55 13.35
C ALA A 284 9.04 5.28 13.60
N LYS A 285 9.94 6.17 13.14
CA LYS A 285 11.38 6.07 13.42
C LYS A 285 11.70 6.27 14.89
N GLU A 286 11.07 7.24 15.57
CA GLU A 286 11.24 7.47 17.02
C GLU A 286 10.89 6.22 17.83
N LEU A 287 9.89 5.46 17.39
CA LEU A 287 9.46 4.19 17.98
C LEU A 287 10.30 2.98 17.51
N GLY A 288 11.31 3.19 16.66
CA GLY A 288 12.20 2.15 16.13
C GLY A 288 11.57 1.24 15.08
N LEU A 289 10.52 1.71 14.38
CA LEU A 289 9.76 0.93 13.39
C LEU A 289 10.40 1.09 12.01
N THR A 290 11.21 0.13 11.63
CA THR A 290 12.01 0.16 10.38
C THR A 290 11.27 -0.42 9.17
N ARG A 291 10.17 -1.15 9.40
CA ARG A 291 9.33 -1.77 8.37
C ARG A 291 7.92 -1.18 8.31
N THR A 292 7.75 0.03 8.83
CA THR A 292 6.49 0.77 8.85
C THR A 292 6.63 2.04 8.02
N ALA A 293 5.67 2.28 7.13
CA ALA A 293 5.56 3.52 6.36
C ALA A 293 4.11 3.92 6.15
N PHE A 294 3.86 5.22 6.20
CA PHE A 294 2.54 5.83 5.97
C PHE A 294 2.58 6.74 4.75
N TYR A 295 1.53 6.66 3.94
CA TYR A 295 1.27 7.39 2.71
C TYR A 295 -0.08 8.13 2.75
N ASP A 296 -0.93 7.82 3.73
CA ASP A 296 -2.14 8.55 4.05
C ASP A 296 -2.45 8.49 5.56
N VAL A 297 -3.33 9.37 6.03
CA VAL A 297 -3.66 9.55 7.46
C VAL A 297 -4.82 8.68 7.96
N SER A 298 -5.53 8.01 7.06
CA SER A 298 -6.71 7.22 7.38
C SER A 298 -6.47 5.72 7.26
N GLY A 299 -5.48 5.30 6.47
CA GLY A 299 -5.25 3.90 6.11
C GLY A 299 -6.13 3.42 4.98
N LEU A 300 -6.58 4.33 4.11
CA LEU A 300 -7.25 4.02 2.85
C LEU A 300 -6.24 3.70 1.73
N ASN A 301 -4.99 4.10 1.90
CA ASN A 301 -3.91 3.77 0.98
C ASN A 301 -3.27 2.45 1.39
N ALA A 302 -3.34 1.42 0.52
CA ALA A 302 -2.72 0.12 0.75
C ALA A 302 -1.17 0.18 0.79
N HIS A 303 -0.56 1.33 0.50
CA HIS A 303 0.87 1.57 0.73
C HIS A 303 1.19 1.94 2.17
N ASN A 304 0.19 2.31 2.98
CA ASN A 304 0.38 2.23 4.42
C ASN A 304 0.71 0.79 4.75
N VAL A 305 1.84 0.57 5.40
CA VAL A 305 2.37 -0.76 5.68
C VAL A 305 3.03 -0.79 7.03
N THR A 306 3.01 -1.95 7.64
CA THR A 306 3.69 -2.25 8.90
C THR A 306 3.90 -3.76 8.98
N THR A 307 4.36 -4.26 10.12
CA THR A 307 4.37 -5.69 10.44
C THR A 307 3.52 -5.93 11.68
N PRO A 308 3.01 -7.15 11.94
CA PRO A 308 2.31 -7.41 13.20
C PRO A 308 3.12 -6.98 14.43
N ARG A 309 4.44 -7.22 14.42
CA ARG A 309 5.36 -6.82 15.51
C ARG A 309 5.42 -5.31 15.69
N GLU A 310 5.62 -4.55 14.62
CA GLU A 310 5.72 -3.09 14.69
C GLU A 310 4.35 -2.45 14.99
N MET A 311 3.27 -3.00 14.44
CA MET A 311 1.91 -2.60 14.78
C MET A 311 1.58 -2.84 16.25
N ALA A 312 2.13 -3.90 16.88
CA ALA A 312 1.98 -4.11 18.31
C ALA A 312 2.68 -3.02 19.14
N VAL A 313 3.79 -2.47 18.66
CA VAL A 313 4.45 -1.31 19.29
C VAL A 313 3.57 -0.06 19.17
N ILE A 314 3.03 0.22 17.97
CA ILE A 314 2.10 1.33 17.74
C ILE A 314 0.87 1.20 18.64
N ALA A 315 0.26 0.02 18.68
CA ALA A 315 -0.92 -0.24 19.49
C ALA A 315 -0.63 -0.09 20.99
N ARG A 316 0.52 -0.57 21.47
CA ARG A 316 0.95 -0.38 22.85
C ARG A 316 1.09 1.10 23.19
N GLU A 317 1.78 1.86 22.35
CA GLU A 317 1.98 3.31 22.55
C GLU A 317 0.63 4.05 22.55
N ALA A 318 -0.18 3.80 21.52
CA ALA A 318 -1.50 4.41 21.37
C ALA A 318 -2.42 4.10 22.56
N PHE A 319 -2.56 2.83 22.95
CA PHE A 319 -3.43 2.45 24.06
C PHE A 319 -2.85 2.75 25.46
N SER A 320 -1.61 3.22 25.54
CA SER A 320 -1.04 3.78 26.78
C SER A 320 -1.34 5.28 26.93
N SER A 321 -1.69 5.97 25.84
CA SER A 321 -2.17 7.35 25.88
C SER A 321 -3.56 7.40 26.53
N PHE A 322 -3.72 8.26 27.54
CA PHE A 322 -4.99 8.45 28.25
C PHE A 322 -6.12 8.83 27.29
N ASP A 323 -5.89 9.79 26.38
CA ASP A 323 -6.92 10.32 25.50
C ASP A 323 -7.35 9.30 24.42
N ILE A 324 -6.42 8.50 23.91
CA ILE A 324 -6.73 7.43 22.93
C ILE A 324 -7.47 6.30 23.65
N PHE A 325 -6.97 5.85 24.80
CA PHE A 325 -7.58 4.77 25.56
C PHE A 325 -9.02 5.12 25.98
N ARG A 326 -9.24 6.35 26.48
CA ARG A 326 -10.59 6.81 26.87
C ARG A 326 -11.55 6.94 25.72
N ALA A 327 -11.09 7.34 24.53
CA ALA A 327 -11.93 7.40 23.34
C ALA A 327 -12.26 5.99 22.81
N SER A 328 -11.28 5.08 22.78
CA SER A 328 -11.47 3.69 22.33
C SER A 328 -12.37 2.83 23.20
N GLN A 329 -12.72 3.29 24.41
CA GLN A 329 -13.64 2.62 25.34
C GLN A 329 -15.12 3.02 25.15
N GLN A 330 -15.42 3.93 24.22
CA GLN A 330 -16.78 4.40 24.00
C GLN A 330 -17.51 3.53 22.98
N ASP A 331 -18.63 2.93 23.39
CA ASP A 331 -19.51 2.18 22.48
C ASP A 331 -20.25 3.09 21.49
N SER A 332 -20.58 4.30 21.94
CA SER A 332 -21.25 5.31 21.13
C SER A 332 -21.06 6.71 21.71
N TYR A 333 -21.23 7.70 20.85
CA TYR A 333 -21.18 9.11 21.18
C TYR A 333 -22.08 9.89 20.22
N SER A 334 -22.82 10.86 20.72
CA SER A 334 -23.62 11.76 19.88
C SER A 334 -23.32 13.21 20.24
N PHE A 335 -23.23 14.06 19.23
CA PHE A 335 -22.98 15.48 19.39
C PHE A 335 -23.86 16.31 18.46
N GLN A 336 -24.02 17.58 18.77
CA GLN A 336 -24.72 18.56 17.93
C GLN A 336 -23.69 19.38 17.17
N THR A 337 -23.94 19.65 15.90
CA THR A 337 -23.17 20.67 15.18
C THR A 337 -23.42 22.05 15.80
N ARG A 338 -22.41 22.93 15.75
CA ARG A 338 -22.42 24.30 16.31
C ARG A 338 -22.90 25.33 15.29
N ASN A 339 -23.66 24.90 14.28
CA ASN A 339 -24.26 25.78 13.28
C ASN A 339 -25.47 26.54 13.85
N VAL A 340 -25.97 27.55 13.12
CA VAL A 340 -27.21 28.27 13.46
C VAL A 340 -28.40 27.33 13.60
N THR A 341 -28.45 26.30 12.74
CA THR A 341 -29.39 25.18 12.82
C THR A 341 -28.60 23.91 13.15
N PRO A 342 -28.50 23.53 14.44
CA PRO A 342 -27.79 22.32 14.84
C PRO A 342 -28.44 21.05 14.28
N ARG A 343 -27.61 20.05 13.99
CA ARG A 343 -28.05 18.69 13.70
C ARG A 343 -27.28 17.68 14.55
N THR A 344 -27.96 16.59 14.92
CA THR A 344 -27.36 15.51 15.69
C THR A 344 -26.52 14.63 14.78
N ILE A 345 -25.28 14.34 15.18
CA ILE A 345 -24.44 13.33 14.56
C ILE A 345 -24.20 12.23 15.58
N SER A 346 -24.36 10.98 15.15
CA SER A 346 -24.14 9.79 15.99
C SER A 346 -22.92 9.01 15.49
N VAL A 347 -22.09 8.63 16.45
CA VAL A 347 -20.88 7.83 16.30
C VAL A 347 -21.11 6.55 17.08
N THR A 348 -20.93 5.40 16.43
CA THR A 348 -21.11 4.09 17.07
C THR A 348 -19.91 3.22 16.76
N ASP A 349 -19.44 2.47 17.76
CA ASP A 349 -18.43 1.46 17.54
C ASP A 349 -18.97 0.39 16.58
N ARG A 350 -18.17 0.06 15.58
CA ARG A 350 -18.51 -0.90 14.53
C ARG A 350 -17.93 -2.29 14.83
N ASN A 351 -17.23 -2.46 15.95
CA ASN A 351 -16.51 -3.68 16.31
C ASN A 351 -17.35 -4.67 17.13
N TYR A 352 -18.64 -4.82 16.83
CA TYR A 352 -19.57 -5.72 17.55
C TYR A 352 -19.00 -7.14 17.76
N THR A 353 -18.24 -7.65 16.80
CA THR A 353 -17.59 -8.98 16.87
C THR A 353 -16.50 -9.12 17.93
N LEU A 354 -16.08 -8.03 18.58
CA LEU A 354 -15.05 -8.05 19.63
C LEU A 354 -15.65 -8.05 21.05
N GLN A 355 -16.97 -7.89 21.20
CA GLN A 355 -17.65 -7.78 22.50
C GLN A 355 -17.41 -9.01 23.39
N ASP A 356 -17.31 -10.21 22.79
CA ASP A 356 -17.09 -11.46 23.54
C ASP A 356 -15.67 -11.62 24.10
N PHE A 357 -14.72 -10.77 23.68
CA PHE A 357 -13.30 -10.91 24.05
C PHE A 357 -12.89 -10.10 25.29
N ASN A 358 -13.81 -9.34 25.90
CA ASN A 358 -13.53 -8.45 27.04
C ASN A 358 -12.31 -7.54 26.79
N VAL A 359 -12.34 -6.84 25.66
CA VAL A 359 -11.26 -5.97 25.18
C VAL A 359 -11.31 -4.63 25.90
N ASP A 360 -10.15 -4.10 26.31
CA ASP A 360 -10.07 -2.77 26.93
C ASP A 360 -9.99 -1.65 25.88
N ALA A 361 -9.38 -1.90 24.72
CA ALA A 361 -9.34 -0.99 23.59
C ALA A 361 -9.03 -1.78 22.31
N ALA A 362 -9.63 -1.39 21.19
CA ALA A 362 -9.31 -1.98 19.89
C ALA A 362 -9.37 -0.98 18.76
N LYS A 363 -8.64 -1.32 17.70
CA LYS A 363 -8.80 -0.72 16.39
C LYS A 363 -8.78 -1.81 15.34
N THR A 364 -9.87 -1.90 14.57
CA THR A 364 -9.96 -2.78 13.40
C THR A 364 -9.62 -2.03 12.12
N GLY A 365 -9.33 -2.81 11.08
CA GLY A 365 -9.14 -2.31 9.73
C GLY A 365 -9.58 -3.33 8.69
N PHE A 366 -10.04 -2.83 7.55
CA PHE A 366 -10.27 -3.61 6.36
C PHE A 366 -9.97 -2.78 5.11
N LEU A 367 -9.27 -3.41 4.18
CA LEU A 367 -9.15 -3.09 2.77
C LEU A 367 -9.10 -4.43 2.03
N ASP A 368 -9.35 -4.45 0.73
CA ASP A 368 -9.17 -5.67 -0.06
C ASP A 368 -7.70 -6.14 -0.01
N GLU A 369 -6.74 -5.22 0.07
CA GLU A 369 -5.32 -5.59 0.23
C GLU A 369 -4.94 -5.99 1.65
N ALA A 370 -5.65 -5.47 2.67
CA ALA A 370 -5.32 -5.75 4.08
C ALA A 370 -6.08 -6.93 4.66
N GLN A 371 -7.16 -7.34 4.00
CA GLN A 371 -8.17 -8.23 4.56
C GLN A 371 -8.60 -7.75 5.97
N ARG A 372 -9.07 -8.62 6.85
CA ARG A 372 -9.50 -8.23 8.20
C ARG A 372 -8.31 -8.12 9.13
N CYS A 373 -8.10 -6.92 9.67
CA CYS A 373 -7.07 -6.61 10.65
C CYS A 373 -7.66 -6.15 11.98
N VAL A 374 -6.94 -6.38 13.08
CA VAL A 374 -7.24 -5.83 14.40
C VAL A 374 -5.96 -5.65 15.22
N SER A 375 -5.88 -4.53 15.93
CA SER A 375 -4.98 -4.30 17.06
C SER A 375 -5.85 -4.13 18.30
N LEU A 376 -5.60 -4.88 19.36
CA LEU A 376 -6.36 -4.78 20.60
C LEU A 376 -5.48 -4.85 21.84
N LYS A 377 -6.01 -4.29 22.93
CA LYS A 377 -5.49 -4.37 24.29
C LYS A 377 -6.47 -5.13 25.17
N ARG A 378 -5.96 -6.09 25.95
CA ARG A 378 -6.71 -6.77 27.02
C ARG A 378 -5.79 -6.99 28.21
N LYS A 379 -6.03 -6.27 29.31
CA LYS A 379 -5.14 -6.20 30.47
C LYS A 379 -3.72 -5.83 30.04
N ASN A 380 -2.76 -6.73 30.24
CA ASN A 380 -1.36 -6.55 29.87
C ASN A 380 -1.02 -7.09 28.47
N ASP A 381 -2.00 -7.63 27.75
CA ASP A 381 -1.82 -8.16 26.41
C ASP A 381 -2.07 -7.07 25.36
N ILE A 382 -1.20 -7.03 24.37
CA ILE A 382 -1.42 -6.41 23.07
C ILE A 382 -1.46 -7.55 22.04
N VAL A 383 -2.56 -7.64 21.30
CA VAL A 383 -2.72 -8.62 20.22
C VAL A 383 -2.93 -7.90 18.91
N VAL A 384 -2.18 -8.31 17.90
CA VAL A 384 -2.36 -7.84 16.52
C VAL A 384 -2.61 -9.05 15.64
N VAL A 385 -3.66 -8.98 14.82
CA VAL A 385 -3.96 -9.92 13.73
C VAL A 385 -4.07 -9.11 12.45
N MET A 386 -3.40 -9.56 11.41
CA MET A 386 -3.39 -8.95 10.08
C MET A 386 -3.69 -9.99 9.02
N HIS A 387 -4.30 -9.53 7.93
CA HIS A 387 -4.53 -10.35 6.74
C HIS A 387 -5.44 -11.58 6.92
N ALA A 388 -6.36 -11.57 7.90
CA ALA A 388 -7.35 -12.63 8.01
C ALA A 388 -8.43 -12.47 6.92
N ARG A 389 -8.62 -13.49 6.08
CA ARG A 389 -9.54 -13.52 4.92
C ARG A 389 -11.00 -13.38 5.31
N SER A 390 -11.34 -13.65 6.57
CA SER A 390 -12.70 -13.48 7.08
C SER A 390 -12.74 -13.01 8.53
N MET A 391 -13.90 -12.49 8.95
CA MET A 391 -14.13 -12.16 10.36
C MET A 391 -14.09 -13.40 11.26
N SER A 392 -14.52 -14.57 10.75
CA SER A 392 -14.45 -15.85 11.47
C SER A 392 -13.00 -16.23 11.73
N GLU A 393 -12.16 -16.27 10.69
CA GLU A 393 -10.74 -16.61 10.81
C GLU A 393 -10.03 -15.67 11.79
N ARG A 394 -10.27 -14.36 11.68
CA ARG A 394 -9.72 -13.38 12.62
C ARG A 394 -10.12 -13.71 14.06
N ASN A 395 -11.40 -13.99 14.31
CA ASN A 395 -11.91 -14.27 15.64
C ASN A 395 -11.44 -15.63 16.19
N GLU A 396 -11.28 -16.64 15.34
CA GLU A 396 -10.69 -17.94 15.71
C GLU A 396 -9.24 -17.79 16.18
N ILE A 397 -8.45 -16.93 15.50
CA ILE A 397 -7.11 -16.57 15.96
C ILE A 397 -7.17 -15.86 17.31
N LEU A 398 -8.08 -14.90 17.49
CA LEU A 398 -8.24 -14.21 18.77
C LEU A 398 -8.60 -15.17 19.91
N HIS A 399 -9.53 -16.10 19.71
CA HIS A 399 -9.88 -17.12 20.72
C HIS A 399 -8.66 -17.95 21.09
N ARG A 400 -7.89 -18.42 20.10
CA ARG A 400 -6.67 -19.19 20.34
C ARG A 400 -5.64 -18.42 21.19
N LEU A 401 -5.48 -17.13 20.93
CA LEU A 401 -4.50 -16.29 21.61
C LEU A 401 -4.97 -15.81 23.00
N LEU A 402 -6.27 -15.56 23.18
CA LEU A 402 -6.81 -14.93 24.39
C LEU A 402 -7.43 -15.91 25.39
N ASP A 403 -7.84 -17.09 24.95
CA ASP A 403 -8.48 -18.12 25.79
C ASP A 403 -7.51 -19.24 26.21
N SER A 404 -6.26 -19.21 25.72
CA SER A 404 -5.19 -20.16 26.09
C SER A 404 -4.59 -19.92 27.48
N ILE A 405 -5.38 -19.40 28.43
CA ILE A 405 -4.96 -19.07 29.81
C ILE A 405 -5.87 -19.75 30.82
#